data_AF-A0A2V5TRX9-F1
#
_entry.id   AF-A0A2V5TRX9-F1
#
_cell.length_a   1.000
_cell.length_b   1.000
_cell.length_c   1.000
_cell.angle_alpha   90.00
_cell.angle_beta   90.00
_cell.angle_gamma   90.00
#
_symmetry.space_group_name_H-M   'P 1'
#
loop_
_entity.id
_entity.type
_entity.pdbx_description
1 polymer ?
#
loop_
_entity_poly.entity_id
_entity_poly.type
_entity_poly.pdbx_seq_one_letter_code
_entity_poly.pdbx_strand_id
1 'polypeptide(L)'
;MANRAYLLLHDYPEPVLHNTTGVSIALAASYSMPVFWISAFSLDCVKSISVPVVNDRGDESSAKVPTLHSDIATAVMRSEAKREFLLNYLPSALLPQYQEWLTLLKNATKRYLQMDIAELWMMAEPQEFEK
;
A
#
# COMPACT_ATOMS: atom_id res chain seq x y z
N MET A 1 -15.72 10.99 3.30
CA MET A 1 -14.83 10.01 2.67
C MET A 1 -13.88 9.52 3.76
N ALA A 2 -13.74 8.21 3.97
CA ALA A 2 -12.80 7.71 4.97
C ALA A 2 -11.46 7.56 4.26
N ASN A 3 -10.57 8.54 4.38
CA ASN A 3 -9.32 8.60 3.61
C ASN A 3 -8.46 7.36 3.91
N ARG A 4 -8.44 6.41 2.99
CA ARG A 4 -7.91 5.07 3.21
C ARG A 4 -6.56 4.84 2.56
N ALA A 5 -5.72 4.08 3.26
CA ALA A 5 -4.69 3.27 2.64
C ALA A 5 -5.23 1.86 2.43
N TYR A 6 -4.98 1.28 1.25
CA TYR A 6 -5.31 -0.11 0.94
C TYR A 6 -4.03 -0.91 0.74
N LEU A 7 -4.06 -2.14 1.24
CA LEU A 7 -3.10 -3.17 0.87
C LEU A 7 -3.75 -4.07 -0.18
N LEU A 8 -3.22 -4.01 -1.40
CA LEU A 8 -3.74 -4.68 -2.56
C LEU A 8 -2.89 -5.90 -2.91
N LEU A 9 -3.56 -6.96 -3.36
CA LEU A 9 -2.97 -8.17 -3.90
C LEU A 9 -3.43 -8.33 -5.35
N HIS A 10 -2.49 -8.52 -6.27
CA HIS A 10 -2.80 -8.67 -7.70
C HIS A 10 -1.68 -9.35 -8.50
N ASP A 11 -1.95 -9.69 -9.76
CA ASP A 11 -0.99 -10.37 -10.65
C ASP A 11 -0.35 -9.43 -11.69
N TYR A 12 -0.71 -8.14 -11.66
CA TYR A 12 -0.14 -7.12 -12.56
C TYR A 12 1.31 -6.75 -12.18
N PRO A 13 2.25 -6.73 -13.15
CA PRO A 13 3.63 -6.35 -12.92
C PRO A 13 3.83 -4.86 -12.65
N GLU A 14 2.86 -4.03 -13.01
CA GLU A 14 2.84 -2.59 -12.72
C GLU A 14 1.76 -2.29 -11.68
N PRO A 15 1.87 -1.17 -10.95
CA PRO A 15 0.83 -0.75 -10.00
C PRO A 15 -0.51 -0.47 -10.69
N VAL A 16 -1.59 -0.81 -10.00
CA VAL A 16 -2.97 -0.68 -10.50
C VAL A 16 -3.90 -0.06 -9.46
N LEU A 17 -5.02 0.51 -9.90
CA LEU A 17 -6.01 1.10 -9.00
C LEU A 17 -6.73 -0.01 -8.24
N HIS A 18 -7.14 0.25 -7.00
CA HIS A 18 -7.85 -0.73 -6.17
C HIS A 18 -9.17 -1.25 -6.78
N ASN A 19 -9.78 -0.49 -7.70
CA ASN A 19 -10.99 -0.87 -8.43
C ASN A 19 -10.73 -1.64 -9.73
N THR A 20 -9.47 -1.94 -10.06
CA THR A 20 -9.10 -2.71 -11.25
C THR A 20 -9.54 -4.18 -11.10
N THR A 21 -10.11 -4.76 -12.15
CA THR A 21 -10.53 -6.17 -12.15
C THR A 21 -9.37 -7.10 -11.80
N GLY A 22 -9.61 -8.09 -10.92
CA GLY A 22 -8.60 -9.05 -10.50
C GLY A 22 -7.69 -8.56 -9.37
N VAL A 23 -7.86 -7.33 -8.90
CA VAL A 23 -7.25 -6.82 -7.67
C VAL A 23 -8.09 -7.24 -6.47
N SER A 24 -7.42 -7.67 -5.39
CA SER A 24 -8.04 -7.98 -4.10
C SER A 24 -7.55 -7.02 -3.04
N ILE A 25 -8.46 -6.38 -2.31
CA ILE A 25 -8.11 -5.58 -1.13
C ILE A 25 -7.91 -6.53 0.04
N ALA A 26 -6.66 -6.77 0.42
CA ALA A 26 -6.33 -7.64 1.55
C ALA A 26 -6.61 -6.96 2.89
N LEU A 27 -6.25 -5.68 3.00
CA LEU A 27 -6.45 -4.87 4.20
C LEU A 27 -6.74 -3.42 3.82
N ALA A 28 -7.39 -2.69 4.74
CA ALA A 28 -7.64 -1.26 4.62
C ALA A 28 -7.42 -0.58 5.98
N ALA A 29 -6.85 0.62 5.97
CA ALA A 29 -6.67 1.44 7.15
C ALA A 29 -7.14 2.86 6.85
N SER A 30 -7.87 3.49 7.77
CA SER A 30 -8.32 4.87 7.62
C SER A 30 -7.35 5.82 8.31
N TYR A 31 -7.02 6.94 7.67
CA TYR A 31 -6.19 8.04 8.19
C TYR A 31 -4.78 7.62 8.66
N SER A 32 -4.33 6.43 8.29
CA SER A 32 -3.07 5.87 8.79
C SER A 32 -2.51 4.83 7.83
N MET A 33 -1.19 4.63 7.92
CA MET A 33 -0.46 3.57 7.24
C MET A 33 0.14 2.64 8.31
N PRO A 34 -0.32 1.39 8.42
CA PRO A 34 0.20 0.46 9.41
C PRO A 34 1.70 0.18 9.23
N VAL A 35 2.47 0.29 10.31
CA VAL A 35 3.94 0.14 10.28
C VAL A 35 4.41 -1.20 9.73
N PHE A 36 3.65 -2.28 9.97
CA PHE A 36 3.99 -3.60 9.47
C PHE A 36 3.89 -3.68 7.94
N TRP A 37 3.00 -2.92 7.29
CA TRP A 37 2.93 -2.90 5.83
C TRP A 37 4.22 -2.35 5.23
N ILE A 38 4.78 -1.30 5.84
CA ILE A 38 6.03 -0.67 5.41
C ILE A 38 7.21 -1.67 5.44
N SER A 39 7.16 -2.67 6.33
CA SER A 39 8.20 -3.70 6.42
C SER A 39 8.38 -4.50 5.13
N ALA A 40 7.34 -4.63 4.31
CA ALA A 40 7.38 -5.32 3.02
C ALA A 40 8.12 -4.56 1.91
N PHE A 41 8.38 -3.26 2.08
CA PHE A 41 8.84 -2.39 0.99
C PHE A 41 10.22 -1.77 1.26
N SER A 42 10.83 -1.25 0.21
CA SER A 42 12.02 -0.38 0.26
C SER A 42 11.82 0.82 -0.67
N LEU A 43 12.79 1.73 -0.73
CA LEU A 43 12.71 2.89 -1.63
C LEU A 43 12.57 2.49 -3.10
N ASP A 44 13.19 1.38 -3.53
CA ASP A 44 13.07 0.86 -4.89
C ASP A 44 11.65 0.36 -5.25
N CYS A 45 10.77 0.21 -4.25
CA CYS A 45 9.37 -0.13 -4.46
C CYS A 45 8.50 1.08 -4.80
N VAL A 46 9.03 2.30 -4.70
CA VAL A 46 8.27 3.51 -5.00
C VAL A 46 8.03 3.57 -6.51
N LYS A 47 6.75 3.51 -6.89
CA LYS A 47 6.27 3.65 -8.26
C LYS A 47 5.20 4.74 -8.29
N SER A 48 4.87 5.23 -9.47
CA SER A 48 3.76 6.18 -9.64
C SER A 48 2.60 5.50 -10.34
N ILE A 49 1.40 5.76 -9.86
CA ILE A 49 0.15 5.38 -10.52
C ILE A 49 -0.60 6.63 -10.96
N SER A 50 -1.28 6.53 -12.11
CA SER A 50 -2.17 7.59 -12.59
C SER A 50 -3.56 7.37 -12.00
N VAL A 51 -4.04 8.34 -11.22
CA VAL A 51 -5.35 8.32 -10.59
C VAL A 51 -6.26 9.31 -11.33
N PRO A 52 -7.45 8.88 -11.80
CA PRO A 52 -8.40 9.79 -12.42
C PRO A 52 -8.94 10.76 -11.36
N VAL A 53 -9.04 12.03 -11.73
CA VAL A 53 -9.54 13.11 -10.85
C VAL A 53 -10.55 13.94 -11.62
N VAL A 54 -11.49 14.53 -10.89
CA VAL A 54 -12.49 15.44 -11.43
C VAL A 54 -12.42 16.71 -10.60
N ASN A 55 -12.19 17.85 -11.24
CA ASN A 55 -12.12 19.14 -10.54
C ASN A 55 -13.54 19.68 -10.23
N ASP A 56 -13.62 20.80 -9.51
CA ASP A 56 -14.90 21.45 -9.15
C ASP A 56 -15.72 21.93 -10.35
N ARG A 57 -15.11 22.00 -11.54
CA ARG A 57 -15.77 22.38 -12.81
C ARG A 57 -16.31 21.16 -13.56
N GLY A 58 -16.01 19.94 -13.11
CA GLY A 58 -16.38 18.70 -13.77
C GLY A 58 -15.40 18.26 -14.85
N ASP A 59 -14.24 18.90 -14.99
CA ASP A 59 -13.23 18.48 -15.96
C ASP A 59 -12.48 17.25 -15.42
N GLU A 60 -12.36 16.22 -16.26
CA GLU A 60 -11.59 15.02 -15.95
C GLU A 60 -10.10 15.24 -16.27
N SER A 61 -9.25 14.92 -15.30
CA SER A 61 -7.79 14.88 -15.49
C SER A 61 -7.19 13.67 -14.78
N SER A 62 -5.86 13.61 -14.72
CA SER A 62 -5.16 12.53 -14.02
C SER A 62 -4.02 13.06 -13.17
N ALA A 63 -3.99 12.66 -11.91
CA ALA A 63 -2.90 12.96 -10.99
C ALA A 63 -1.96 11.76 -10.86
N LYS A 64 -0.64 12.01 -10.79
CA LYS A 64 0.34 10.96 -10.51
C LYS A 64 0.55 10.84 -9.01
N VAL A 65 0.26 9.66 -8.47
CA VAL A 65 0.35 9.38 -7.04
C VAL A 65 1.46 8.37 -6.78
N PRO A 66 2.33 8.58 -5.79
CA PRO A 66 3.29 7.56 -5.39
C PRO A 66 2.58 6.38 -4.69
N THR A 67 3.05 5.17 -4.98
CA THR A 67 2.59 3.91 -4.39
C THR A 67 3.80 3.01 -4.13
N LEU A 68 3.67 2.09 -3.19
CA LEU A 68 4.68 1.05 -2.98
C LEU A 68 4.22 -0.24 -3.65
N HIS A 69 5.05 -0.82 -4.50
CA HIS A 69 4.76 -2.04 -5.25
C HIS A 69 5.95 -3.00 -5.18
N SER A 70 5.69 -4.27 -4.91
CA SER A 70 6.71 -5.32 -4.80
C SER A 70 6.11 -6.68 -5.17
N ASP A 71 6.95 -7.60 -5.65
CA ASP A 71 6.57 -9.01 -5.66
C ASP A 71 6.47 -9.54 -4.22
N ILE A 72 5.59 -10.52 -4.01
CA ILE A 72 5.29 -11.06 -2.68
C ILE A 72 6.51 -11.79 -2.08
N ALA A 73 7.29 -12.50 -2.89
CA ALA A 73 8.45 -13.23 -2.38
C ALA A 73 9.47 -12.27 -1.76
N THR A 74 9.76 -11.15 -2.43
CA THR A 74 10.61 -10.09 -1.91
C THR A 74 9.98 -9.40 -0.71
N ALA A 75 8.66 -9.15 -0.71
CA ALA A 75 7.95 -8.57 0.42
C ALA A 75 8.05 -9.44 1.70
N VAL A 76 7.92 -10.76 1.56
CA VAL A 76 8.12 -11.72 2.66
C VAL A 76 9.55 -11.64 3.17
N MET A 77 10.55 -11.77 2.29
CA MET A 77 11.96 -11.72 2.69
C MET A 77 12.30 -10.41 3.43
N ARG A 78 11.84 -9.27 2.90
CA ARG A 78 12.09 -7.95 3.52
C ARG A 78 11.42 -7.81 4.88
N SER A 79 10.17 -8.28 5.00
CA SER A 79 9.47 -8.26 6.28
C SER A 79 10.25 -9.10 7.29
N GLU A 80 10.57 -10.35 6.96
CA GLU A 80 11.34 -11.23 7.85
C GLU A 80 12.68 -10.62 8.29
N ALA A 81 13.45 -10.04 7.36
CA ALA A 81 14.74 -9.40 7.66
C ALA A 81 14.61 -8.21 8.62
N LYS A 82 13.46 -7.52 8.65
CA LYS A 82 13.20 -6.38 9.55
C LYS A 82 12.57 -6.80 10.88
N ARG A 83 12.31 -8.09 11.10
CA ARG A 83 11.62 -8.60 12.30
C ARG A 83 12.31 -8.16 13.58
N GLU A 84 13.61 -8.46 13.72
CA GLU A 84 14.34 -8.15 14.96
C GLU A 84 14.40 -6.64 15.22
N PHE A 85 14.66 -5.86 14.17
CA PHE A 85 14.62 -4.40 14.25
C PHE A 85 13.26 -3.92 14.77
N LEU A 86 12.16 -4.31 14.12
CA LEU A 86 10.82 -3.86 14.52
C LEU A 86 10.46 -4.29 15.94
N LEU A 87 10.78 -5.53 16.33
CA LEU A 87 10.46 -6.05 17.66
C LEU A 87 11.33 -5.44 18.78
N ASN A 88 12.49 -4.88 18.45
CA ASN A 88 13.32 -4.16 19.42
C ASN A 88 12.78 -2.75 19.73
N TYR A 89 12.02 -2.13 18.82
CA TYR A 89 11.47 -0.79 18.99
C TYR A 89 9.97 -0.75 19.30
N LEU A 90 9.27 -1.85 19.06
CA LEU A 90 7.83 -1.95 19.29
C LEU A 90 7.54 -2.73 20.59
N PRO A 91 6.40 -2.46 21.25
CA PRO A 91 5.98 -3.24 22.41
C PRO A 91 5.91 -4.73 22.09
N SER A 92 6.42 -5.58 23.00
CA SER A 92 6.40 -7.04 22.83
C SER A 92 4.99 -7.62 22.67
N ALA A 93 3.97 -6.90 23.16
CA ALA A 93 2.56 -7.21 22.95
C ALA A 93 2.14 -7.24 21.47
N LEU A 94 2.92 -6.66 20.55
CA LEU A 94 2.66 -6.65 19.11
C LEU A 94 3.26 -7.84 18.35
N LEU A 95 4.00 -8.72 19.04
CA LEU A 95 4.60 -9.91 18.43
C LEU A 95 3.55 -10.81 17.74
N PRO A 96 2.36 -11.10 18.32
CA PRO A 96 1.34 -11.89 17.65
C PRO A 96 0.86 -11.25 16.34
N GLN A 97 0.62 -9.95 16.33
CA GLN A 97 0.17 -9.21 15.16
C GLN A 97 1.24 -9.18 14.07
N TYR A 98 2.52 -9.17 14.46
CA TYR A 98 3.61 -9.32 13.49
C TYR A 98 3.65 -10.71 12.86
N GLN A 99 3.34 -11.76 13.63
CA GLN A 99 3.24 -13.14 13.10
C GLN A 99 2.03 -13.29 12.17
N GLU A 100 0.89 -12.69 12.51
CA GLU A 100 -0.29 -12.62 11.65
C GLU A 100 0.03 -11.90 10.33
N TRP A 101 0.76 -10.79 10.40
CA TRP A 101 1.25 -10.07 9.22
C TRP A 101 2.09 -10.97 8.30
N LEU A 102 3.10 -11.67 8.83
CA LEU A 102 3.92 -12.57 8.03
C LEU A 102 3.10 -13.75 7.47
N THR A 103 2.13 -14.25 8.23
CA THR A 103 1.23 -15.31 7.78
C THR A 103 0.37 -14.86 6.61
N LEU A 104 -0.16 -13.63 6.66
CA LEU A 104 -0.90 -13.02 5.56
C LEU A 104 -0.03 -12.92 4.30
N LEU A 105 1.21 -12.43 4.41
CA LEU A 105 2.10 -12.32 3.26
C LEU A 105 2.44 -13.68 2.65
N LYS A 106 2.76 -14.68 3.48
CA LYS A 106 3.15 -16.02 3.00
C LYS A 106 2.01 -16.80 2.36
N ASN A 107 0.78 -16.53 2.77
CA ASN A 107 -0.42 -17.18 2.24
C ASN A 107 -1.09 -16.38 1.12
N ALA A 108 -0.51 -15.26 0.69
CA ALA A 108 -1.08 -14.47 -0.38
C ALA A 108 -1.05 -15.25 -1.71
N THR A 109 -2.20 -15.28 -2.40
CA THR A 109 -2.41 -16.08 -3.61
C THR A 109 -2.04 -15.35 -4.91
N LYS A 110 -1.58 -14.12 -4.79
CA LYS A 110 -1.26 -13.22 -5.90
C LYS A 110 0.24 -13.01 -6.02
N ARG A 111 0.70 -12.53 -7.17
CA ARG A 111 2.15 -12.34 -7.39
C ARG A 111 2.70 -11.06 -6.76
N TYR A 112 1.89 -10.00 -6.68
CA TYR A 112 2.32 -8.67 -6.25
C TYR A 112 1.51 -8.16 -5.07
N LEU A 113 2.21 -7.41 -4.22
CA LEU A 113 1.68 -6.63 -3.12
C LEU A 113 1.84 -5.15 -3.48
N GLN A 114 0.77 -4.38 -3.33
CA GLN A 114 0.78 -2.95 -3.52
C GLN A 114 0.14 -2.24 -2.34
N MET A 115 0.70 -1.10 -1.95
CA MET A 115 0.09 -0.20 -0.99
C MET A 115 -0.44 1.03 -1.73
N ASP A 116 -1.76 1.08 -1.91
CA ASP A 116 -2.45 2.22 -2.50
C ASP A 116 -2.74 3.25 -1.40
N ILE A 117 -2.22 4.46 -1.59
CA ILE A 117 -2.34 5.59 -0.67
C ILE A 117 -2.94 6.82 -1.34
N ALA A 118 -3.63 6.66 -2.48
CA ALA A 118 -4.14 7.79 -3.25
C ALA A 118 -5.02 8.73 -2.43
N GLU A 119 -5.95 8.20 -1.64
CA GLU A 119 -6.83 9.02 -0.80
C GLU A 119 -6.04 9.77 0.29
N LEU A 120 -4.99 9.17 0.86
CA LEU A 120 -4.13 9.86 1.82
C LEU A 120 -3.26 10.94 1.15
N TRP A 121 -2.79 10.70 -0.07
CA TRP A 121 -2.00 11.67 -0.82
C TRP A 121 -2.83 12.88 -1.24
N MET A 122 -4.08 12.67 -1.64
CA MET A 122 -5.04 13.74 -1.93
C MET A 122 -5.24 14.70 -0.75
N MET A 123 -5.23 14.19 0.49
CA MET A 123 -5.30 15.05 1.67
C MET A 123 -4.03 15.86 1.90
N ALA A 124 -2.87 15.26 1.64
CA ALA A 124 -1.58 15.86 1.95
C ALA A 124 -1.18 16.91 0.91
N GLU A 125 -1.51 16.68 -0.36
CA GLU A 125 -1.13 17.51 -1.51
C GLU A 125 -2.36 17.85 -2.38
N PRO A 126 -3.41 18.48 -1.84
CA PRO A 126 -4.68 18.72 -2.55
C PRO A 126 -4.49 19.50 -3.87
N GLN A 127 -3.52 20.41 -3.93
CA GLN A 127 -3.19 21.20 -5.11
C GLN A 127 -2.73 20.37 -6.31
N GLU A 128 -2.28 19.13 -6.12
CA GLU A 128 -1.94 18.23 -7.22
C GLU A 128 -3.18 17.61 -7.89
N PHE A 129 -4.35 17.74 -7.27
CA PHE A 129 -5.61 17.13 -7.69
C PHE A 129 -6.68 18.16 -8.10
N GLU A 130 -6.48 19.44 -7.77
CA GLU A 130 -7.38 20.56 -8.11
C GLU A 130 -7.02 21.25 -9.45
N LYS A 131 -6.09 20.68 -10.23
CA LYS A 131 -5.62 21.24 -11.50
C LYS A 131 -6.61 21.09 -12.65
#